data_AF-A0A3R6HHU1-F1
#
_entry.id   AF-A0A3R6HHU1-F1
#
_cell.length_a   1.000
_cell.length_b   1.000
_cell.length_c   1.000
_cell.angle_alpha   90.00
_cell.angle_beta   90.00
_cell.angle_gamma   90.00
#
_symmetry.space_group_name_H-M   'P 1'
#
loop_
_entity.id
_entity.type
_entity.pdbx_description
1 polymer ?
#
loop_
_entity_poly.entity_id
_entity_poly.type
_entity_poly.pdbx_seq_one_letter_code
_entity_poly.pdbx_strand_id
1 'polypeptide(L)'
;MKKKIQFSLVYRDMWQSSGKFQPRKDQLAKIAPVIIEMGCFSRVETNGGAFEQVNLLAGENPNDAVRAFCKPFNEVGIKTHMLDRGLNALRMYPVPDDVRALMYKVKAKQGTNITRIFDGLNDVRNIIPSIKWAKEGGMTPQCALCITNSPVHTLEYYMNIADQLIAAGAEEICLKDMAGIGQPAFLGKLTKMIKDKYPEIIIQYHGHSGPGLSMASILEVCNNGADIIDTAIEPLSWGKVHPDVISVISMLKNEGFEVPEINMSAYMKARAMTQEFIDEWLGYFINPGNKIMSSLLLGCGLPGGMMGSMMADLGGMRQTINNIRKKKGEEELSMDDLLIKLFDEVEYVWPRVGYPPLVTPFSQYVKNISLMNLLTMEQGKGRFVMMDDSMWGMILGKSGKIPGKIDPELVELAKKQGREFTDVDAHTLLTNALDDFKKEMDENGWEYGQDDEELFELAMHPEQYRNFKSGQAKKNFLADLQKAKDAKLGSTLTPAQLAEFKHAKADAIVAPVAGQIFWEFQGEGECQPAVEPFIGKEYKEGDAFCYILAPWGEFETVPAALGGKLVEINAKQGSKIRKGDVIAYIERNAE
;
A
#
# COMPACT_ATOMS: atom_id res chain seq x y z
N MET A 1 24.88 16.37 27.98
CA MET A 1 23.69 16.26 27.11
C MET A 1 23.93 15.06 26.21
N LYS A 2 22.96 14.13 26.08
CA LYS A 2 23.11 12.99 25.17
C LYS A 2 23.11 13.49 23.71
N LYS A 3 23.48 12.63 22.76
CA LYS A 3 23.56 12.92 21.32
C LYS A 3 22.24 13.54 20.81
N LYS A 4 22.33 14.34 19.74
CA LYS A 4 21.17 14.83 19.01
C LYS A 4 20.43 13.71 18.28
N ILE A 5 19.12 13.62 18.48
CA ILE A 5 18.23 12.73 17.72
C ILE A 5 17.44 13.56 16.71
N GLN A 6 17.37 13.05 15.48
CA GLN A 6 16.61 13.65 14.39
C GLN A 6 15.33 12.86 14.13
N PHE A 7 14.34 13.49 13.50
CA PHE A 7 13.07 12.84 13.18
C PHE A 7 12.83 12.78 11.67
N SER A 8 12.19 11.69 11.26
CA SER A 8 11.55 11.53 9.95
C SER A 8 10.04 11.45 10.11
N LEU A 9 9.28 12.21 9.32
CA LEU A 9 7.84 12.06 9.22
C LEU A 9 7.52 11.00 8.16
N VAL A 10 6.94 9.87 8.55
CA VAL A 10 6.56 8.81 7.59
C VAL A 10 5.18 9.05 6.97
N TYR A 11 4.99 10.21 6.33
CA TYR A 11 3.68 10.66 5.84
C TYR A 11 3.07 9.68 4.84
N ARG A 12 3.87 9.13 3.90
CA ARG A 12 3.44 8.06 2.97
C ARG A 12 2.95 6.81 3.71
N ASP A 13 3.74 6.28 4.63
CA ASP A 13 3.38 5.06 5.36
C ASP A 13 2.21 5.24 6.32
N MET A 14 2.00 6.45 6.86
CA MET A 14 0.84 6.76 7.71
C MET A 14 -0.49 6.51 7.00
N TRP A 15 -0.60 6.97 5.75
CA TRP A 15 -1.78 6.74 4.92
C TRP A 15 -1.90 5.27 4.52
N GLN A 16 -0.80 4.65 4.08
CA GLN A 16 -0.79 3.25 3.65
C GLN A 16 -1.14 2.28 4.79
N SER A 17 -0.74 2.61 6.02
CA SER A 17 -1.04 1.80 7.21
C SER A 17 -2.47 2.01 7.71
N SER A 18 -3.09 3.14 7.35
CA SER A 18 -4.45 3.49 7.78
C SER A 18 -5.50 3.03 6.77
N GLY A 19 -5.20 3.11 5.47
CA GLY A 19 -6.13 2.81 4.39
C GLY A 19 -5.46 2.53 3.05
N LYS A 20 -6.28 2.42 2.00
CA LYS A 20 -5.82 2.01 0.65
C LYS A 20 -5.11 3.13 -0.13
N PHE A 21 -5.65 4.34 -0.09
CA PHE A 21 -5.24 5.44 -0.97
C PHE A 21 -4.40 6.49 -0.25
N GLN A 22 -3.79 7.37 -1.04
CA GLN A 22 -2.88 8.43 -0.62
C GLN A 22 -3.50 9.82 -0.92
N PRO A 23 -3.06 10.89 -0.24
CA PRO A 23 -3.47 12.24 -0.60
C PRO A 23 -3.08 12.58 -2.03
N ARG A 24 -3.93 13.36 -2.70
CA ARG A 24 -3.69 13.82 -4.07
C ARG A 24 -2.59 14.89 -4.11
N LYS A 25 -2.09 15.18 -5.32
CA LYS A 25 -1.13 16.26 -5.60
C LYS A 25 -1.49 17.59 -4.91
N ASP A 26 -2.74 18.03 -5.02
CA ASP A 26 -3.19 19.31 -4.45
C ASP A 26 -3.17 19.30 -2.92
N GLN A 27 -3.53 18.18 -2.30
CA GLN A 27 -3.49 17.99 -0.84
C GLN A 27 -2.04 17.93 -0.33
N LEU A 28 -1.16 17.20 -1.04
CA LEU A 28 0.27 17.11 -0.71
C LEU A 28 0.97 18.47 -0.83
N ALA A 29 0.69 19.23 -1.89
CA ALA A 29 1.24 20.57 -2.09
C ALA A 29 0.79 21.55 -0.99
N LYS A 30 -0.45 21.42 -0.51
CA LYS A 30 -0.99 22.26 0.59
C LYS A 30 -0.36 21.95 1.94
N ILE A 31 -0.10 20.68 2.25
CA ILE A 31 0.39 20.29 3.58
C ILE A 31 1.91 20.41 3.73
N ALA A 32 2.69 20.28 2.65
CA ALA A 32 4.15 20.33 2.73
C ALA A 32 4.71 21.60 3.43
N PRO A 33 4.25 22.84 3.12
CA PRO A 33 4.69 24.03 3.84
C PRO A 33 4.38 23.99 5.34
N VAL A 34 3.26 23.37 5.73
CA VAL A 34 2.86 23.25 7.14
C VAL A 34 3.75 22.25 7.87
N ILE A 35 4.12 21.14 7.22
CA ILE A 35 5.08 20.18 7.76
C ILE A 35 6.46 20.83 7.96
N ILE A 36 6.90 21.70 7.03
CA ILE A 36 8.12 22.49 7.17
C ILE A 36 8.03 23.43 8.38
N GLU A 37 6.91 24.13 8.52
CA GLU A 37 6.66 25.08 9.62
C GLU A 37 6.66 24.41 11.01
N MET A 38 6.40 23.10 11.10
CA MET A 38 6.53 22.34 12.35
C MET A 38 7.96 22.38 12.91
N GLY A 39 8.98 22.49 12.05
CA GLY A 39 10.37 22.74 12.44
C GLY A 39 11.13 21.55 13.05
N CYS A 40 10.50 20.38 13.20
CA CYS A 40 11.09 19.24 13.92
C CYS A 40 11.59 18.09 13.03
N PHE A 41 11.31 18.12 11.73
CA PHE A 41 11.69 17.03 10.82
C PHE A 41 12.96 17.34 10.03
N SER A 42 13.87 16.37 10.03
CA SER A 42 15.03 16.33 9.12
C SER A 42 14.72 15.59 7.82
N ARG A 43 13.69 14.73 7.86
CA ARG A 43 13.28 13.88 6.75
C ARG A 43 11.77 13.75 6.65
N VAL A 44 11.28 13.49 5.43
CA VAL A 44 9.89 13.13 5.17
C VAL A 44 9.84 11.96 4.19
N GLU A 45 9.08 10.93 4.52
CA GLU A 45 8.78 9.85 3.59
C GLU A 45 7.67 10.28 2.64
N THR A 46 8.00 10.34 1.35
CA THR A 46 7.16 11.01 0.35
C THR A 46 6.53 10.06 -0.67
N ASN A 47 7.20 8.97 -1.03
CA ASN A 47 6.77 8.08 -2.12
C ASN A 47 7.29 6.64 -1.92
N GLY A 48 7.16 5.80 -2.95
CA GLY A 48 7.46 4.37 -2.88
C GLY A 48 6.42 3.58 -2.09
N GLY A 49 6.78 2.36 -1.69
CA GLY A 49 5.85 1.44 -1.05
C GLY A 49 4.73 1.02 -2.02
N ALA A 50 3.53 1.56 -1.84
CA ALA A 50 2.40 1.39 -2.76
C ALA A 50 1.96 2.71 -3.43
N PHE A 51 2.65 3.84 -3.16
CA PHE A 51 2.21 5.20 -3.53
C PHE A 51 1.91 5.33 -5.04
N GLU A 52 2.84 4.94 -5.90
CA GLU A 52 2.73 5.05 -7.36
C GLU A 52 1.56 4.22 -7.87
N GLN A 53 1.50 2.95 -7.47
CA GLN A 53 0.45 2.02 -7.86
C GLN A 53 -0.95 2.53 -7.49
N VAL A 54 -1.13 3.08 -6.27
CA VAL A 54 -2.46 3.53 -5.82
C VAL A 54 -2.88 4.85 -6.43
N ASN A 55 -1.94 5.73 -6.82
CA ASN A 55 -2.24 6.92 -7.62
C ASN A 55 -2.73 6.52 -9.01
N LEU A 56 -2.03 5.61 -9.70
CA LEU A 56 -2.47 5.08 -11.00
C LEU A 56 -3.87 4.43 -10.89
N LEU A 57 -4.12 3.65 -9.84
CA LEU A 57 -5.45 3.09 -9.57
C LEU A 57 -6.54 4.13 -9.29
N ALA A 58 -6.18 5.30 -8.75
CA ALA A 58 -7.08 6.43 -8.56
C ALA A 58 -7.32 7.24 -9.86
N GLY A 59 -6.63 6.88 -10.95
CA GLY A 59 -6.64 7.62 -12.20
C GLY A 59 -5.85 8.92 -12.13
N GLU A 60 -4.82 8.98 -11.28
CA GLU A 60 -3.94 10.14 -11.09
C GLU A 60 -2.51 9.80 -11.54
N ASN A 61 -1.79 10.79 -12.06
CA ASN A 61 -0.38 10.63 -12.39
C ASN A 61 0.49 10.77 -11.12
N PRO A 62 1.20 9.72 -10.69
CA PRO A 62 2.04 9.78 -9.48
C PRO A 62 3.22 10.75 -9.61
N ASN A 63 3.81 10.93 -10.80
CA ASN A 63 5.02 11.72 -11.00
C ASN A 63 4.84 13.18 -10.54
N ASP A 64 3.71 13.74 -10.93
CA ASP A 64 3.26 15.08 -10.56
C ASP A 64 3.11 15.26 -9.04
N ALA A 65 2.56 14.25 -8.37
CA ALA A 65 2.37 14.27 -6.93
C ALA A 65 3.72 14.16 -6.19
N VAL A 66 4.63 13.32 -6.68
CA VAL A 66 5.98 13.20 -6.09
C VAL A 66 6.74 14.50 -6.20
N ARG A 67 6.78 15.14 -7.38
CA ARG A 67 7.46 16.44 -7.56
C ARG A 67 6.87 17.52 -6.67
N ALA A 68 5.54 17.64 -6.64
CA ALA A 68 4.84 18.63 -5.84
C ALA A 68 5.12 18.47 -4.34
N PHE A 69 5.23 17.23 -3.85
CA PHE A 69 5.49 16.96 -2.45
C PHE A 69 6.97 17.09 -2.08
N CYS A 70 7.88 16.64 -2.95
CA CYS A 70 9.32 16.66 -2.65
C CYS A 70 9.94 18.06 -2.74
N LYS A 71 9.48 18.90 -3.68
CA LYS A 71 10.11 20.20 -3.97
C LYS A 71 10.20 21.11 -2.74
N PRO A 72 9.11 21.39 -1.97
CA PRO A 72 9.19 22.30 -0.83
C PRO A 72 10.17 21.85 0.25
N PHE A 73 10.26 20.54 0.50
CA PHE A 73 11.19 19.99 1.51
C PHE A 73 12.65 20.19 1.09
N ASN A 74 12.97 19.88 -0.17
CA ASN A 74 14.32 20.05 -0.69
C ASN A 74 14.79 21.51 -0.68
N GLU A 75 13.88 22.46 -1.00
CA GLU A 75 14.18 23.90 -1.00
C GLU A 75 14.63 24.43 0.36
N VAL A 76 14.21 23.79 1.45
CA VAL A 76 14.60 24.12 2.84
C VAL A 76 15.61 23.13 3.44
N GLY A 77 16.13 22.19 2.65
CA GLY A 77 17.14 21.23 3.08
C GLY A 77 16.64 20.00 3.86
N ILE A 78 15.32 19.79 3.95
CA ILE A 78 14.73 18.56 4.51
C ILE A 78 14.82 17.45 3.47
N LYS A 79 15.35 16.28 3.87
CA LYS A 79 15.53 15.17 2.94
C LYS A 79 14.23 14.39 2.73
N THR A 80 13.93 14.05 1.49
CA THR A 80 12.81 13.17 1.15
C THR A 80 13.31 11.74 0.99
N HIS A 81 12.48 10.77 1.35
CA HIS A 81 12.83 9.37 1.17
C HIS A 81 11.66 8.51 0.72
N MET A 82 12.01 7.36 0.12
CA MET A 82 11.07 6.37 -0.40
C MET A 82 11.32 4.99 0.18
N LEU A 83 10.30 4.12 0.11
CA LEU A 83 10.45 2.69 0.41
C LEU A 83 10.52 1.86 -0.89
N ASP A 84 11.57 1.06 -1.01
CA ASP A 84 11.93 0.28 -2.21
C ASP A 84 12.17 -1.20 -1.84
N ARG A 85 11.58 -2.11 -2.61
CA ARG A 85 11.82 -3.55 -2.50
C ARG A 85 13.01 -3.92 -3.40
N GLY A 86 14.12 -4.38 -2.84
CA GLY A 86 15.37 -4.65 -3.57
C GLY A 86 15.22 -5.51 -4.83
N LEU A 87 14.32 -6.51 -4.82
CA LEU A 87 14.00 -7.31 -6.00
C LEU A 87 12.79 -6.75 -6.79
N ASN A 88 11.74 -6.30 -6.10
CA ASN A 88 10.42 -6.03 -6.70
C ASN A 88 10.11 -4.54 -6.93
N ALA A 89 11.01 -3.66 -6.54
CA ALA A 89 10.87 -2.21 -6.51
C ALA A 89 9.52 -1.76 -5.92
N LEU A 90 8.70 -1.09 -6.75
CA LEU A 90 7.42 -0.50 -6.37
C LEU A 90 6.22 -1.39 -6.73
N ARG A 91 6.46 -2.66 -7.06
CA ARG A 91 5.42 -3.66 -7.35
C ARG A 91 5.62 -4.96 -6.56
N MET A 92 4.79 -5.97 -6.81
CA MET A 92 4.73 -7.23 -6.04
C MET A 92 5.52 -8.39 -6.66
N TYR A 93 6.18 -8.17 -7.80
CA TYR A 93 6.93 -9.18 -8.54
C TYR A 93 8.26 -8.60 -9.03
N PRO A 94 9.26 -9.45 -9.34
CA PRO A 94 10.60 -8.99 -9.69
C PRO A 94 10.65 -8.00 -10.85
N VAL A 95 11.61 -7.08 -10.81
CA VAL A 95 11.79 -6.00 -11.78
C VAL A 95 13.14 -6.14 -12.48
N PRO A 96 13.18 -6.10 -13.83
CA PRO A 96 14.43 -6.10 -14.59
C PRO A 96 15.39 -4.99 -14.18
N ASP A 97 16.69 -5.29 -14.26
CA ASP A 97 17.79 -4.41 -13.84
C ASP A 97 17.74 -3.03 -14.51
N ASP A 98 17.42 -2.96 -15.81
CA ASP A 98 17.34 -1.72 -16.57
C ASP A 98 16.18 -0.81 -16.09
N VAL A 99 15.02 -1.40 -15.81
CA VAL A 99 13.87 -0.69 -15.24
C VAL A 99 14.19 -0.19 -13.83
N ARG A 100 14.91 -0.97 -13.00
CA ARG A 100 15.37 -0.52 -11.68
C ARG A 100 16.34 0.65 -11.79
N ALA A 101 17.32 0.57 -12.69
CA ALA A 101 18.26 1.65 -12.93
C ALA A 101 17.57 2.94 -13.39
N LEU A 102 16.54 2.83 -14.25
CA LEU A 102 15.70 3.96 -14.64
C LEU A 102 14.94 4.54 -13.44
N MET A 103 14.33 3.70 -12.60
CA MET A 103 13.58 4.13 -11.41
C MET A 103 14.42 5.07 -10.54
N TYR A 104 15.66 4.72 -10.19
CA TYR A 104 16.48 5.57 -9.33
C TYR A 104 16.80 6.91 -9.97
N LYS A 105 17.10 6.93 -11.27
CA LYS A 105 17.33 8.19 -12.01
C LYS A 105 16.10 9.08 -11.97
N VAL A 106 14.92 8.52 -12.27
CA VAL A 106 13.64 9.24 -12.23
C VAL A 106 13.35 9.77 -10.84
N LYS A 107 13.43 8.92 -9.81
CA LYS A 107 13.11 9.30 -8.42
C LYS A 107 14.05 10.36 -7.89
N ALA A 108 15.34 10.33 -8.25
CA ALA A 108 16.28 11.38 -7.94
C ALA A 108 15.91 12.72 -8.61
N LYS A 109 15.54 12.70 -9.90
CA LYS A 109 15.09 13.88 -10.66
C LYS A 109 13.77 14.47 -10.16
N GLN A 110 12.91 13.64 -9.58
CA GLN A 110 11.69 14.06 -8.88
C GLN A 110 11.98 14.74 -7.54
N GLY A 111 13.21 14.64 -7.04
CA GLY A 111 13.63 15.21 -5.77
C GLY A 111 13.57 14.22 -4.60
N THR A 112 13.53 12.90 -4.85
CA THR A 112 13.70 11.89 -3.79
C THR A 112 15.19 11.76 -3.46
N ASN A 113 15.60 11.98 -2.21
CA ASN A 113 17.02 11.95 -1.86
C ASN A 113 17.53 10.58 -1.44
N ILE A 114 16.70 9.83 -0.69
CA ILE A 114 17.11 8.57 -0.05
C ILE A 114 16.17 7.45 -0.51
N THR A 115 16.74 6.33 -0.93
CA THR A 115 15.98 5.10 -1.16
C THR A 115 16.21 4.14 0.00
N ARG A 116 15.13 3.79 0.71
CA ARG A 116 15.16 2.75 1.74
C ARG A 116 14.92 1.40 1.09
N ILE A 117 15.98 0.65 0.88
CA ILE A 117 15.98 -0.63 0.14
C ILE A 117 15.86 -1.78 1.13
N PHE A 118 14.85 -2.62 0.98
CA PHE A 118 14.69 -3.85 1.78
C PHE A 118 14.43 -5.06 0.90
N ASP A 119 14.80 -6.24 1.39
CA ASP A 119 14.28 -7.50 0.86
C ASP A 119 13.45 -8.19 1.93
N GLY A 120 12.31 -8.77 1.54
CA GLY A 120 11.41 -9.41 2.49
C GLY A 120 11.97 -10.70 3.09
N LEU A 121 12.97 -11.33 2.46
CA LEU A 121 13.71 -12.45 3.04
C LEU A 121 15.02 -12.03 3.73
N ASN A 122 15.35 -10.73 3.73
CA ASN A 122 16.67 -10.22 4.09
C ASN A 122 17.81 -10.84 3.24
N ASP A 123 17.55 -11.29 2.01
CA ASP A 123 18.60 -11.77 1.11
C ASP A 123 19.36 -10.57 0.52
N VAL A 124 20.63 -10.43 0.89
CA VAL A 124 21.48 -9.32 0.44
C VAL A 124 21.68 -9.32 -1.08
N ARG A 125 21.55 -10.47 -1.76
CA ARG A 125 21.67 -10.56 -3.23
C ARG A 125 20.57 -9.75 -3.93
N ASN A 126 19.39 -9.73 -3.33
CA ASN A 126 18.27 -8.91 -3.80
C ASN A 126 18.48 -7.40 -3.51
N ILE A 127 19.38 -7.02 -2.61
CA ILE A 127 19.58 -5.61 -2.19
C ILE A 127 20.81 -4.98 -2.85
N ILE A 128 21.91 -5.72 -2.95
CA ILE A 128 23.22 -5.19 -3.38
C ILE A 128 23.18 -4.51 -4.77
N PRO A 129 22.56 -5.07 -5.81
CA PRO A 129 22.47 -4.41 -7.11
C PRO A 129 21.82 -3.01 -7.03
N SER A 130 20.81 -2.88 -6.17
CA SER A 130 20.08 -1.63 -5.93
C SER A 130 20.93 -0.54 -5.30
N ILE A 131 21.93 -0.90 -4.48
CA ILE A 131 22.88 0.08 -3.89
C ILE A 131 23.66 0.78 -5.01
N LYS A 132 24.14 0.01 -5.99
CA LYS A 132 24.88 0.53 -7.15
C LYS A 132 23.99 1.48 -7.96
N TRP A 133 22.81 1.03 -8.38
CA TRP A 133 21.93 1.85 -9.23
C TRP A 133 21.39 3.09 -8.52
N ALA A 134 21.13 3.01 -7.20
CA ALA A 134 20.75 4.17 -6.40
C ALA A 134 21.85 5.25 -6.41
N LYS A 135 23.11 4.84 -6.23
CA LYS A 135 24.25 5.76 -6.29
C LYS A 135 24.44 6.36 -7.68
N GLU A 136 24.33 5.55 -8.73
CA GLU A 136 24.38 6.02 -10.12
C GLU A 136 23.24 6.99 -10.45
N GLY A 137 22.07 6.79 -9.84
CA GLY A 137 20.92 7.71 -9.94
C GLY A 137 21.07 8.99 -9.13
N GLY A 138 22.05 9.08 -8.22
CA GLY A 138 22.26 10.24 -7.35
C GLY A 138 21.45 10.21 -6.04
N MET A 139 21.05 9.03 -5.58
CA MET A 139 20.34 8.82 -4.32
C MET A 139 21.25 8.21 -3.25
N THR A 140 20.97 8.50 -1.98
CA THR A 140 21.60 7.81 -0.84
C THR A 140 20.94 6.44 -0.62
N PRO A 141 21.71 5.33 -0.68
CA PRO A 141 21.18 4.00 -0.37
C PRO A 141 21.12 3.79 1.14
N GLN A 142 19.90 3.73 1.67
CA GLN A 142 19.63 3.29 3.04
C GLN A 142 19.16 1.83 3.00
N CYS A 143 20.00 0.87 3.39
CA CYS A 143 19.59 -0.53 3.40
C CYS A 143 18.86 -0.89 4.69
N ALA A 144 17.79 -1.65 4.59
CA ALA A 144 16.93 -1.98 5.72
C ALA A 144 17.09 -3.44 6.14
N LEU A 145 17.22 -3.65 7.45
CA LEU A 145 17.12 -4.94 8.11
C LEU A 145 15.66 -5.15 8.51
N CYS A 146 14.96 -6.08 7.87
CA CYS A 146 13.59 -6.43 8.26
C CYS A 146 13.62 -7.19 9.59
N ILE A 147 13.21 -6.50 10.66
CA ILE A 147 13.30 -7.03 12.03
C ILE A 147 12.23 -8.09 12.23
N THR A 148 12.67 -9.23 12.76
CA THR A 148 11.87 -10.40 13.09
C THR A 148 12.51 -11.07 14.30
N ASN A 149 11.68 -11.62 15.19
CA ASN A 149 12.12 -12.33 16.38
C ASN A 149 11.87 -13.83 16.21
N SER A 150 12.92 -14.59 15.95
CA SER A 150 12.87 -16.05 15.92
C SER A 150 14.27 -16.65 16.20
N PRO A 151 14.39 -17.97 16.43
CA PRO A 151 15.68 -18.59 16.76
C PRO A 151 16.80 -18.41 15.72
N VAL A 152 16.47 -18.09 14.45
CA VAL A 152 17.48 -17.85 13.39
C VAL A 152 17.89 -16.39 13.27
N HIS A 153 17.09 -15.46 13.77
CA HIS A 153 17.31 -14.01 13.63
C HIS A 153 18.11 -13.48 14.82
N THR A 154 19.37 -13.91 14.95
CA THR A 154 20.27 -13.49 16.05
C THR A 154 20.94 -12.14 15.77
N LEU A 155 21.69 -11.60 16.75
CA LEU A 155 22.50 -10.40 16.54
C LEU A 155 23.54 -10.62 15.44
N GLU A 156 24.19 -11.79 15.44
CA GLU A 156 25.19 -12.17 14.44
C GLU A 156 24.58 -12.29 13.04
N TYR A 157 23.36 -12.80 12.93
CA TYR A 157 22.61 -12.85 11.67
C TYR A 157 22.46 -11.44 11.07
N TYR A 158 21.91 -10.49 11.83
CA TYR A 158 21.72 -9.13 11.35
C TYR A 158 23.04 -8.39 11.15
N MET A 159 24.03 -8.60 12.01
CA MET A 159 25.34 -7.99 11.87
C MET A 159 26.05 -8.45 10.58
N ASN A 160 25.95 -9.74 10.24
CA ASN A 160 26.50 -10.27 8.99
C ASN A 160 25.80 -9.69 7.74
N ILE A 161 24.50 -9.42 7.82
CA ILE A 161 23.77 -8.72 6.75
C ILE A 161 24.25 -7.27 6.66
N ALA A 162 24.32 -6.55 7.79
CA ALA A 162 24.81 -5.17 7.82
C ALA A 162 26.23 -5.05 7.25
N ASP A 163 27.14 -5.96 7.62
CA ASP A 163 28.50 -6.03 7.09
C ASP A 163 28.53 -6.10 5.56
N GLN A 164 27.74 -6.98 4.97
CA GLN A 164 27.68 -7.16 3.52
C GLN A 164 27.10 -5.93 2.81
N LEU A 165 26.05 -5.33 3.38
CA LEU A 165 25.40 -4.15 2.81
C LEU A 165 26.32 -2.90 2.89
N ILE A 166 26.99 -2.70 4.02
CA ILE A 166 27.95 -1.61 4.21
C ILE A 166 29.16 -1.80 3.28
N ALA A 167 29.68 -3.03 3.17
CA ALA A 167 30.76 -3.35 2.23
C ALA A 167 30.36 -3.11 0.76
N ALA A 168 29.09 -3.33 0.42
CA ALA A 168 28.52 -3.01 -0.89
C ALA A 168 28.28 -1.50 -1.10
N GLY A 169 28.44 -0.69 -0.05
CA GLY A 169 28.39 0.77 -0.12
C GLY A 169 27.09 1.40 0.40
N ALA A 170 26.32 0.71 1.25
CA ALA A 170 25.23 1.34 1.99
C ALA A 170 25.79 2.45 2.90
N GLU A 171 25.20 3.64 2.84
CA GLU A 171 25.61 4.79 3.67
C GLU A 171 24.83 4.84 4.98
N GLU A 172 23.65 4.19 5.00
CA GLU A 172 22.75 4.18 6.14
C GLU A 172 22.12 2.80 6.31
N ILE A 173 21.81 2.46 7.57
CA ILE A 173 21.09 1.24 7.92
C ILE A 173 19.76 1.62 8.59
N CYS A 174 18.67 1.02 8.12
CA CYS A 174 17.37 1.11 8.76
C CYS A 174 17.05 -0.18 9.52
N LEU A 175 16.72 -0.06 10.81
CA LEU A 175 16.10 -1.16 11.56
C LEU A 175 14.59 -1.11 11.30
N LYS A 176 14.12 -1.92 10.35
CA LYS A 176 12.74 -1.90 9.87
C LYS A 176 11.88 -2.93 10.61
N ASP A 177 11.30 -2.52 11.73
CA ASP A 177 10.31 -3.28 12.50
C ASP A 177 8.89 -3.05 11.95
N MET A 178 8.61 -3.67 10.79
CA MET A 178 7.35 -3.53 10.06
C MET A 178 6.11 -4.00 10.83
N ALA A 179 6.30 -4.92 11.78
CA ALA A 179 5.20 -5.48 12.56
C ALA A 179 5.08 -4.85 13.95
N GLY A 180 6.11 -4.11 14.41
CA GLY A 180 6.19 -3.57 15.77
C GLY A 180 6.49 -4.63 16.84
N ILE A 181 7.08 -5.76 16.43
CA ILE A 181 7.32 -6.93 17.28
C ILE A 181 8.78 -7.03 17.74
N GLY A 182 9.65 -6.15 17.25
CA GLY A 182 11.05 -6.09 17.62
C GLY A 182 11.18 -5.92 19.13
N GLN A 183 11.92 -6.83 19.77
CA GLN A 183 12.10 -6.76 21.21
C GLN A 183 13.04 -5.58 21.55
N PRO A 184 12.65 -4.63 22.42
CA PRO A 184 13.44 -3.43 22.68
C PRO A 184 14.90 -3.75 23.01
N ALA A 185 15.15 -4.65 23.97
CA ALA A 185 16.49 -5.04 24.38
C ALA A 185 17.34 -5.67 23.26
N PHE A 186 16.71 -6.35 22.30
CA PHE A 186 17.39 -6.88 21.12
C PHE A 186 17.79 -5.75 20.16
N LEU A 187 16.84 -4.85 19.87
CA LEU A 187 17.05 -3.70 19.00
C LEU A 187 18.16 -2.78 19.53
N GLY A 188 18.22 -2.53 20.84
CA GLY A 188 19.31 -1.77 21.47
C GLY A 188 20.66 -2.43 21.25
N LYS A 189 20.77 -3.73 21.56
CA LYS A 189 22.01 -4.51 21.36
C LYS A 189 22.46 -4.51 19.90
N LEU A 190 21.53 -4.71 18.96
CA LEU A 190 21.83 -4.67 17.53
C LEU A 190 22.32 -3.28 17.10
N THR A 191 21.64 -2.22 17.55
CA THR A 191 22.04 -0.83 17.27
C THR A 191 23.45 -0.58 17.76
N LYS A 192 23.74 -0.94 19.02
CA LYS A 192 25.08 -0.81 19.60
C LYS A 192 26.12 -1.59 18.83
N MET A 193 25.84 -2.85 18.48
CA MET A 193 26.77 -3.71 17.75
C MET A 193 27.15 -3.10 16.38
N ILE A 194 26.18 -2.55 15.66
CA ILE A 194 26.44 -1.87 14.37
C ILE A 194 27.24 -0.58 14.62
N LYS A 195 26.85 0.28 15.57
CA LYS A 195 27.55 1.56 15.84
C LYS A 195 28.97 1.37 16.38
N ASP A 196 29.22 0.34 17.18
CA ASP A 196 30.55 0.05 17.72
C ASP A 196 31.53 -0.34 16.60
N LYS A 197 31.03 -1.04 15.55
CA LYS A 197 31.85 -1.45 14.40
C LYS A 197 31.93 -0.38 13.31
N TYR A 198 30.83 0.33 13.06
CA TYR A 198 30.69 1.35 12.01
C TYR A 198 30.13 2.66 12.59
N PRO A 199 30.94 3.44 13.32
CA PRO A 199 30.49 4.66 13.98
C PRO A 199 29.96 5.73 13.01
N GLU A 200 30.41 5.72 11.75
CA GLU A 200 30.00 6.64 10.68
C GLU A 200 28.64 6.31 10.06
N ILE A 201 28.18 5.06 10.16
CA ILE A 201 26.91 4.65 9.57
C ILE A 201 25.74 5.27 10.32
N ILE A 202 24.87 5.96 9.59
CA ILE A 202 23.63 6.51 10.13
C ILE A 202 22.66 5.36 10.36
N ILE A 203 22.11 5.26 11.57
CA ILE A 203 21.07 4.28 11.89
C ILE A 203 19.72 4.99 12.04
N GLN A 204 18.75 4.58 11.23
CA GLN A 204 17.36 5.01 11.34
C GLN A 204 16.48 3.89 11.89
N TYR A 205 15.62 4.19 12.86
CA TYR A 205 14.65 3.22 13.38
C TYR A 205 13.26 3.46 12.79
N HIS A 206 12.64 2.39 12.29
CA HIS A 206 11.29 2.39 11.76
C HIS A 206 10.49 1.31 12.48
N GLY A 207 9.46 1.70 13.25
CA GLY A 207 8.72 0.76 14.08
C GLY A 207 7.25 1.12 14.23
N HIS A 208 6.38 0.19 13.82
CA HIS A 208 4.94 0.34 14.00
C HIS A 208 4.53 0.17 15.47
N SER A 209 3.46 0.86 15.88
CA SER A 209 2.93 0.85 17.25
C SER A 209 1.95 -0.29 17.53
N GLY A 210 1.69 -1.16 16.55
CA GLY A 210 0.59 -2.13 16.58
C GLY A 210 0.57 -2.98 17.85
N PRO A 211 1.70 -3.61 18.23
CA PRO A 211 1.80 -4.42 19.46
C PRO A 211 2.07 -3.64 20.75
N GLY A 212 2.40 -2.34 20.66
CA GLY A 212 2.67 -1.47 21.82
C GLY A 212 4.14 -1.37 22.26
N LEU A 213 5.10 -1.91 21.51
CA LEU A 213 6.54 -1.90 21.88
C LEU A 213 7.33 -0.70 21.33
N SER A 214 6.75 0.10 20.44
CA SER A 214 7.47 1.11 19.65
C SER A 214 8.16 2.19 20.49
N MET A 215 7.50 2.75 21.52
CA MET A 215 8.10 3.78 22.38
C MET A 215 9.31 3.26 23.18
N ALA A 216 9.20 2.06 23.76
CA ALA A 216 10.31 1.43 24.47
C ALA A 216 11.46 1.10 23.51
N SER A 217 11.14 0.64 22.29
CA SER A 217 12.13 0.35 21.26
C SER A 217 12.87 1.60 20.82
N ILE A 218 12.17 2.72 20.60
CA ILE A 218 12.77 4.03 20.27
C ILE A 218 13.75 4.46 21.36
N LEU A 219 13.34 4.40 22.63
CA LEU A 219 14.21 4.76 23.75
C LEU A 219 15.49 3.90 23.77
N GLU A 220 15.32 2.60 23.57
CA GLU A 220 16.41 1.62 23.62
C GLU A 220 17.39 1.78 22.46
N VAL A 221 16.93 1.98 21.22
CA VAL A 221 17.84 2.25 20.08
C VAL A 221 18.54 3.60 20.20
N CYS A 222 17.86 4.64 20.70
CA CYS A 222 18.46 5.96 20.95
C CYS A 222 19.59 5.87 21.99
N ASN A 223 19.36 5.15 23.10
CA ASN A 223 20.37 4.91 24.13
C ASN A 223 21.60 4.16 23.60
N ASN A 224 21.45 3.42 22.51
CA ASN A 224 22.49 2.61 21.89
C ASN A 224 23.05 3.22 20.58
N GLY A 225 22.71 4.47 20.26
CA GLY A 225 23.42 5.27 19.25
C GLY A 225 22.69 5.50 17.93
N ALA A 226 21.40 5.16 17.83
CA ALA A 226 20.57 5.52 16.68
C ALA A 226 20.59 7.04 16.42
N ASP A 227 20.42 7.42 15.14
CA ASP A 227 20.54 8.78 14.66
C ASP A 227 19.18 9.43 14.38
N ILE A 228 18.27 8.65 13.78
CA ILE A 228 17.01 9.15 13.22
C ILE A 228 15.86 8.22 13.61
N ILE A 229 14.73 8.78 14.01
CA ILE A 229 13.52 8.03 14.36
C ILE A 229 12.37 8.37 13.41
N ASP A 230 11.75 7.35 12.82
CA ASP A 230 10.49 7.49 12.09
C ASP A 230 9.35 7.76 13.09
N THR A 231 8.56 8.78 12.78
CA THR A 231 7.42 9.23 13.60
C THR A 231 6.25 9.60 12.70
N ALA A 232 5.05 9.64 13.30
CA ALA A 232 3.82 10.07 12.66
C ALA A 232 3.23 11.31 13.35
N ILE A 233 2.15 11.83 12.79
CA ILE A 233 1.31 12.88 13.40
C ILE A 233 -0.14 12.42 13.51
N GLU A 234 -0.87 12.95 14.48
CA GLU A 234 -2.33 12.82 14.50
C GLU A 234 -2.99 13.49 13.27
N PRO A 235 -4.19 13.02 12.85
CA PRO A 235 -5.01 11.98 13.45
C PRO A 235 -4.62 10.57 12.98
N LEU A 236 -3.48 10.36 12.30
CA LEU A 236 -3.10 9.05 11.74
C LEU A 236 -2.02 8.29 12.55
N SER A 237 -1.36 8.89 13.54
CA SER A 237 -0.45 8.20 14.47
C SER A 237 -1.12 7.09 15.32
N TRP A 238 -0.30 6.19 15.89
CA TRP A 238 -0.69 5.04 16.73
C TRP A 238 -1.43 3.90 16.02
N GLY A 239 -1.86 2.89 16.80
CA GLY A 239 -2.46 1.68 16.26
C GLY A 239 -1.49 0.95 15.35
N LYS A 240 -1.91 0.63 14.12
CA LYS A 240 -1.08 -0.03 13.10
C LYS A 240 -0.11 0.93 12.39
N VAL A 241 -0.05 2.20 12.80
CA VAL A 241 0.84 3.24 12.27
C VAL A 241 2.05 3.42 13.20
N HIS A 242 2.70 4.58 13.19
CA HIS A 242 3.90 4.90 13.97
C HIS A 242 3.56 5.80 15.18
N PRO A 243 4.43 5.90 16.19
CA PRO A 243 4.24 6.81 17.32
C PRO A 243 4.09 8.27 16.91
N ASP A 244 3.32 9.03 17.68
CA ASP A 244 3.22 10.47 17.48
C ASP A 244 4.51 11.19 17.86
N VAL A 245 4.95 12.11 17.02
CA VAL A 245 6.19 12.90 17.21
C VAL A 245 6.19 13.66 18.54
N ILE A 246 5.04 14.14 19.03
CA ILE A 246 4.95 14.88 20.30
C ILE A 246 5.37 13.99 21.48
N SER A 247 4.85 12.76 21.51
CA SER A 247 5.18 11.79 22.58
C SER A 247 6.65 11.38 22.52
N VAL A 248 7.20 11.20 21.31
CA VAL A 248 8.61 10.85 21.12
C VAL A 248 9.54 11.97 21.57
N ILE A 249 9.25 13.22 21.19
CA ILE A 249 10.00 14.40 21.63
C ILE A 249 9.98 14.51 23.16
N SER A 250 8.79 14.42 23.77
CA SER A 250 8.64 14.51 25.22
C SER A 250 9.48 13.45 25.95
N MET A 251 9.38 12.19 25.53
CA MET A 251 10.13 11.08 26.12
C MET A 251 11.65 11.31 26.00
N LEU A 252 12.15 11.58 24.79
CA LEU A 252 13.59 11.71 24.55
C LEU A 252 14.19 12.95 25.22
N LYS A 253 13.44 14.05 25.29
CA LYS A 253 13.87 15.27 26.00
C LYS A 253 14.01 15.01 27.50
N ASN A 254 13.07 14.30 28.12
CA ASN A 254 13.15 13.92 29.54
C ASN A 254 14.25 12.89 29.83
N GLU A 255 14.59 12.06 28.85
CA GLU A 255 15.74 11.13 28.92
C GLU A 255 17.10 11.84 28.72
N GLY A 256 17.11 13.13 28.37
CA GLY A 256 18.30 13.97 28.27
C GLY A 256 18.97 14.02 26.89
N PHE A 257 18.26 13.58 25.84
CA PHE A 257 18.67 13.78 24.45
C PHE A 257 18.41 15.22 23.97
N GLU A 258 19.26 15.70 23.07
CA GLU A 258 18.97 16.90 22.30
C GLU A 258 17.98 16.53 21.18
N VAL A 259 16.81 17.14 21.18
CA VAL A 259 15.77 16.95 20.16
C VAL A 259 15.28 18.32 19.67
N PRO A 260 14.84 18.45 18.41
CA PRO A 260 14.28 19.70 17.92
C PRO A 260 12.97 20.05 18.66
N GLU A 261 12.76 21.35 18.86
CA GLU A 261 11.46 21.85 19.31
C GLU A 261 10.42 21.73 18.19
N ILE A 262 9.14 21.68 18.57
CA ILE A 262 8.02 21.55 17.65
C ILE A 262 7.14 22.80 17.71
N ASN A 263 6.84 23.38 16.54
CA ASN A 263 5.82 24.42 16.44
C ASN A 263 4.42 23.79 16.54
N MET A 264 3.81 23.93 17.72
CA MET A 264 2.51 23.34 18.01
C MET A 264 1.37 23.95 17.18
N SER A 265 1.44 25.22 16.77
CA SER A 265 0.44 25.82 15.89
C SER A 265 0.47 25.19 14.50
N ALA A 266 1.67 24.96 13.95
CA ALA A 266 1.84 24.25 12.68
C ALA A 266 1.40 22.78 12.79
N TYR A 267 1.74 22.09 13.89
CA TYR A 267 1.27 20.73 14.15
C TYR A 267 -0.27 20.65 14.14
N MET A 268 -0.95 21.56 14.86
CA MET A 268 -2.42 21.58 14.90
C MET A 268 -3.04 21.85 13.53
N LYS A 269 -2.40 22.68 12.71
CA LYS A 269 -2.80 22.92 11.32
C LYS A 269 -2.60 21.68 10.44
N ALA A 270 -1.46 21.00 10.54
CA ALA A 270 -1.20 19.75 9.81
C ALA A 270 -2.20 18.65 10.21
N ARG A 271 -2.49 18.52 11.51
CA ARG A 271 -3.52 17.62 12.05
C ARG A 271 -4.90 17.93 11.48
N ALA A 272 -5.30 19.21 11.46
CA ALA A 272 -6.59 19.62 10.90
C ALA A 272 -6.69 19.34 9.39
N MET A 273 -5.65 19.64 8.60
CA MET A 273 -5.61 19.33 7.17
C MET A 273 -5.63 17.83 6.90
N THR A 274 -4.90 17.05 7.69
CA THR A 274 -4.92 15.58 7.57
C THR A 274 -6.33 15.04 7.86
N GLN A 275 -7.03 15.59 8.87
CA GLN A 275 -8.43 15.26 9.14
C GLN A 275 -9.36 15.67 7.99
N GLU A 276 -9.17 16.86 7.40
CA GLU A 276 -9.91 17.32 6.22
C GLU A 276 -9.77 16.32 5.07
N PHE A 277 -8.56 15.80 4.80
CA PHE A 277 -8.34 14.83 3.72
C PHE A 277 -9.03 13.48 3.99
N ILE A 278 -9.08 13.06 5.27
CA ILE A 278 -9.86 11.90 5.72
C ILE A 278 -11.35 12.13 5.45
N ASP A 279 -11.88 13.27 5.88
CA ASP A 279 -13.30 13.59 5.80
C ASP A 279 -13.77 13.78 4.36
N GLU A 280 -12.92 14.34 3.50
CA GLU A 280 -13.22 14.57 2.08
C GLU A 280 -13.46 13.26 1.33
N TRP A 281 -12.53 12.29 1.45
CA TRP A 281 -12.69 11.01 0.74
C TRP A 281 -11.81 9.86 1.26
N LEU A 282 -10.63 10.13 1.84
CA LEU A 282 -9.71 9.05 2.21
C LEU A 282 -10.30 8.15 3.32
N GLY A 283 -11.13 8.73 4.19
CA GLY A 283 -11.82 8.05 5.28
C GLY A 283 -12.80 6.97 4.84
N TYR A 284 -13.26 6.95 3.59
CA TYR A 284 -14.07 5.84 3.05
C TYR A 284 -13.26 4.55 2.89
N PHE A 285 -11.93 4.66 2.82
CA PHE A 285 -11.01 3.55 2.61
C PHE A 285 -10.08 3.29 3.80
N ILE A 286 -10.33 3.97 4.94
CA ILE A 286 -9.63 3.75 6.20
C ILE A 286 -10.46 2.82 7.07
N ASN A 287 -9.85 1.75 7.59
CA ASN A 287 -10.48 0.91 8.59
C ASN A 287 -10.28 1.54 9.98
N PRO A 288 -11.34 1.94 10.71
CA PRO A 288 -11.19 2.51 12.06
C PRO A 288 -10.46 1.59 13.03
N GLY A 289 -10.55 0.26 12.84
CA GLY A 289 -9.83 -0.74 13.64
C GLY A 289 -8.31 -0.63 13.52
N ASN A 290 -7.78 0.03 12.49
CA ASN A 290 -6.34 0.28 12.35
C ASN A 290 -5.80 1.20 13.44
N LYS A 291 -6.66 1.92 14.18
CA LYS A 291 -6.27 2.70 15.37
C LYS A 291 -6.03 1.88 16.62
N ILE A 292 -6.48 0.63 16.62
CA ILE A 292 -6.44 -0.23 17.80
C ILE A 292 -5.08 -0.93 17.88
N MET A 293 -4.42 -0.78 19.02
CA MET A 293 -3.24 -1.58 19.36
C MET A 293 -3.67 -2.97 19.83
N SER A 294 -2.90 -3.99 19.48
CA SER A 294 -3.15 -5.38 19.90
C SER A 294 -1.84 -6.13 19.94
N SER A 295 -1.56 -6.73 21.09
CA SER A 295 -0.37 -7.54 21.36
C SER A 295 -0.55 -9.02 20.99
N LEU A 296 -1.71 -9.41 20.45
CA LEU A 296 -2.05 -10.79 20.09
C LEU A 296 -1.07 -11.42 19.09
N LEU A 297 -0.40 -10.61 18.28
CA LEU A 297 0.50 -11.08 17.24
C LEU A 297 1.97 -11.17 17.66
N LEU A 298 2.31 -10.85 18.92
CA LEU A 298 3.69 -10.96 19.41
C LEU A 298 4.20 -12.40 19.35
N GLY A 299 3.36 -13.38 19.68
CA GLY A 299 3.73 -14.80 19.67
C GLY A 299 3.97 -15.34 18.26
N CYS A 300 2.95 -15.25 17.40
CA CYS A 300 3.01 -15.76 16.03
C CYS A 300 3.82 -14.89 15.06
N GLY A 301 4.21 -13.68 15.47
CA GLY A 301 5.07 -12.76 14.69
C GLY A 301 4.39 -12.09 13.49
N LEU A 302 3.08 -12.29 13.28
CA LEU A 302 2.38 -11.72 12.13
C LEU A 302 2.23 -10.18 12.26
N PRO A 303 2.24 -9.43 11.14
CA PRO A 303 2.02 -7.98 11.18
C PRO A 303 0.62 -7.59 11.64
N GLY A 304 0.52 -6.54 12.45
CA GLY A 304 -0.75 -5.99 12.92
C GLY A 304 -1.74 -5.61 11.80
N GLY A 305 -1.26 -5.14 10.66
CA GLY A 305 -2.09 -4.82 9.49
C GLY A 305 -2.76 -6.04 8.85
N MET A 306 -2.31 -7.25 9.15
CA MET A 306 -2.89 -8.49 8.61
C MET A 306 -4.18 -8.91 9.30
N MET A 307 -4.45 -8.42 10.53
CA MET A 307 -5.63 -8.82 11.34
C MET A 307 -6.92 -8.73 10.55
N GLY A 308 -7.17 -7.62 9.85
CA GLY A 308 -8.40 -7.44 9.07
C GLY A 308 -8.61 -8.53 8.02
N SER A 309 -7.57 -8.80 7.21
CA SER A 309 -7.63 -9.85 6.18
C SER A 309 -7.80 -11.25 6.80
N MET A 310 -7.07 -11.53 7.88
CA MET A 310 -7.09 -12.82 8.55
C MET A 310 -8.46 -13.11 9.16
N MET A 311 -9.09 -12.13 9.79
CA MET A 311 -10.45 -12.26 10.35
C MET A 311 -11.50 -12.47 9.25
N ALA A 312 -11.34 -11.81 8.09
CA ALA A 312 -12.22 -12.04 6.94
C ALA A 312 -12.07 -13.47 6.37
N ASP A 313 -10.83 -13.92 6.18
CA ASP A 313 -10.52 -15.28 5.68
C ASP A 313 -11.06 -16.36 6.65
N LEU A 314 -10.84 -16.17 7.96
CA LEU A 314 -11.37 -17.04 9.02
C LEU A 314 -12.90 -17.04 9.05
N GLY A 315 -13.54 -15.88 8.87
CA GLY A 315 -15.00 -15.75 8.76
C GLY A 315 -15.58 -16.66 7.67
N GLY A 316 -15.00 -16.59 6.47
CA GLY A 316 -15.40 -17.44 5.35
C GLY A 316 -15.15 -18.93 5.62
N MET A 317 -14.01 -19.27 6.22
CA MET A 317 -13.62 -20.66 6.45
C MET A 317 -14.37 -21.32 7.63
N ARG A 318 -14.75 -20.54 8.64
CA ARG A 318 -15.42 -21.02 9.86
C ARG A 318 -16.66 -21.84 9.54
N GLN A 319 -17.50 -21.37 8.62
CA GLN A 319 -18.73 -22.08 8.26
C GLN A 319 -18.42 -23.47 7.68
N THR A 320 -17.38 -23.56 6.84
CA THR A 320 -16.95 -24.83 6.25
C THR A 320 -16.42 -25.78 7.33
N ILE A 321 -15.58 -25.29 8.24
CA ILE A 321 -15.03 -26.08 9.35
C ILE A 321 -16.15 -26.57 10.28
N ASN A 322 -17.05 -25.69 10.72
CA ASN A 322 -18.14 -26.07 11.63
C ASN A 322 -19.12 -27.06 10.98
N ASN A 323 -19.37 -26.95 9.67
CA ASN A 323 -20.15 -27.95 8.94
C ASN A 323 -19.49 -29.34 8.95
N ILE A 324 -18.17 -29.42 8.85
CA ILE A 324 -17.42 -30.68 8.93
C ILE A 324 -17.49 -31.23 10.36
N ARG A 325 -17.23 -30.39 11.38
CA ARG A 325 -17.28 -30.77 12.80
C ARG A 325 -18.65 -31.28 13.21
N LYS A 326 -19.73 -30.60 12.78
CA LYS A 326 -21.11 -31.04 12.99
C LYS A 326 -21.38 -32.43 12.42
N LYS A 327 -20.86 -32.74 11.22
CA LYS A 327 -20.99 -34.08 10.61
C LYS A 327 -20.23 -35.16 11.39
N LYS A 328 -19.16 -34.79 12.09
CA LYS A 328 -18.40 -35.67 12.99
C LYS A 328 -18.99 -35.77 14.41
N GLY A 329 -20.02 -34.98 14.73
CA GLY A 329 -20.58 -34.89 16.09
C GLY A 329 -19.71 -34.07 17.06
N GLU A 330 -18.84 -33.20 16.55
CA GLU A 330 -17.96 -32.35 17.34
C GLU A 330 -18.58 -30.95 17.55
N GLU A 331 -18.21 -30.28 18.66
CA GLU A 331 -18.66 -28.92 18.96
C GLU A 331 -18.16 -27.90 17.92
N GLU A 332 -18.99 -26.90 17.65
CA GLU A 332 -18.62 -25.79 16.78
C GLU A 332 -17.52 -24.93 17.39
N LEU A 333 -16.58 -24.47 16.55
CA LEU A 333 -15.57 -23.52 16.97
C LEU A 333 -16.11 -22.10 16.89
N SER A 334 -15.82 -21.30 17.92
CA SER A 334 -16.01 -19.86 17.88
C SER A 334 -14.97 -19.20 16.96
N MET A 335 -15.10 -17.88 16.76
CA MET A 335 -14.09 -17.13 16.02
C MET A 335 -12.76 -17.09 16.79
N ASP A 336 -12.84 -16.96 18.12
CA ASP A 336 -11.67 -16.87 18.98
C ASP A 336 -10.93 -18.22 19.03
N ASP A 337 -11.66 -19.34 19.08
CA ASP A 337 -11.05 -20.68 19.02
C ASP A 337 -10.29 -20.90 17.70
N LEU A 338 -10.88 -20.44 16.59
CA LEU A 338 -10.23 -20.54 15.27
C LEU A 338 -9.02 -19.62 15.16
N LEU A 339 -9.09 -18.43 15.76
CA LEU A 339 -7.98 -17.49 15.79
C LEU A 339 -6.79 -18.07 16.57
N ILE A 340 -7.04 -18.64 17.76
CA ILE A 340 -6.01 -19.32 18.55
C ILE A 340 -5.40 -20.48 17.76
N LYS A 341 -6.25 -21.35 17.17
CA LYS A 341 -5.78 -22.46 16.33
C LYS A 341 -4.94 -21.99 15.14
N LEU A 342 -5.28 -20.85 14.54
CA LEU A 342 -4.50 -20.28 13.45
C LEU A 342 -3.13 -19.80 13.94
N PHE A 343 -3.05 -19.17 15.11
CA PHE A 343 -1.76 -18.78 15.69
C PHE A 343 -0.89 -19.99 16.01
N ASP A 344 -1.44 -21.03 16.63
CA ASP A 344 -0.73 -22.28 16.89
C ASP A 344 -0.21 -22.92 15.59
N GLU A 345 -1.03 -22.90 14.54
CA GLU A 345 -0.64 -23.46 13.25
C GLU A 345 0.40 -22.59 12.53
N VAL A 346 0.36 -21.27 12.68
CA VAL A 346 1.44 -20.38 12.21
C VAL A 346 2.74 -20.67 12.94
N GLU A 347 2.71 -20.83 14.27
CA GLU A 347 3.89 -21.21 15.06
C GLU A 347 4.43 -22.59 14.67
N TYR A 348 3.57 -23.50 14.19
CA TYR A 348 3.97 -24.79 13.64
C TYR A 348 4.59 -24.66 12.23
N VAL A 349 3.98 -23.88 11.33
CA VAL A 349 4.41 -23.75 9.93
C VAL A 349 5.69 -22.92 9.81
N TRP A 350 5.79 -21.82 10.54
CA TRP A 350 6.86 -20.83 10.39
C TRP A 350 8.29 -21.40 10.48
N PRO A 351 8.65 -22.23 11.49
CA PRO A 351 9.94 -22.93 11.50
C PRO A 351 10.15 -23.83 10.29
N ARG A 352 9.10 -24.51 9.82
CA ARG A 352 9.20 -25.52 8.76
C ARG A 352 9.49 -24.93 7.40
N VAL A 353 8.97 -23.73 7.16
CA VAL A 353 9.27 -22.95 5.96
C VAL A 353 10.55 -22.11 6.11
N GLY A 354 11.36 -22.37 7.15
CA GLY A 354 12.67 -21.77 7.34
C GLY A 354 12.66 -20.35 7.91
N TYR A 355 11.64 -19.98 8.70
CA TYR A 355 11.54 -18.67 9.36
C TYR A 355 11.76 -17.46 8.43
N PRO A 356 11.01 -17.31 7.32
CA PRO A 356 11.04 -16.05 6.57
C PRO A 356 10.62 -14.89 7.49
N PRO A 357 11.20 -13.69 7.34
CA PRO A 357 10.63 -12.49 7.95
C PRO A 357 9.18 -12.33 7.51
N LEU A 358 8.28 -12.10 8.45
CA LEU A 358 6.84 -12.04 8.19
C LEU A 358 6.46 -10.64 7.70
N VAL A 359 7.01 -10.22 6.57
CA VAL A 359 6.60 -9.04 5.82
C VAL A 359 5.86 -9.46 4.55
N THR A 360 5.04 -8.59 3.98
CA THR A 360 4.37 -8.84 2.70
C THR A 360 5.42 -9.09 1.59
N PRO A 361 5.27 -10.15 0.77
CA PRO A 361 4.14 -11.10 0.71
C PRO A 361 4.31 -12.36 1.60
N PHE A 362 5.47 -12.60 2.19
CA PHE A 362 5.79 -13.85 2.91
C PHE A 362 4.92 -14.10 4.13
N SER A 363 4.53 -13.06 4.87
CA SER A 363 3.53 -13.19 5.94
C SER A 363 2.20 -13.75 5.45
N GLN A 364 1.77 -13.37 4.24
CA GLN A 364 0.53 -13.84 3.65
C GLN A 364 0.64 -15.31 3.26
N TYR A 365 1.79 -15.75 2.75
CA TYR A 365 2.02 -17.16 2.42
C TYR A 365 1.94 -18.02 3.67
N VAL A 366 2.64 -17.65 4.75
CA VAL A 366 2.63 -18.39 6.01
C VAL A 366 1.23 -18.44 6.61
N LYS A 367 0.50 -17.31 6.64
CA LYS A 367 -0.90 -17.27 7.08
C LYS A 367 -1.77 -18.21 6.23
N ASN A 368 -1.69 -18.11 4.91
CA ASN A 368 -2.54 -18.85 3.99
C ASN A 368 -2.39 -20.36 4.15
N ILE A 369 -1.15 -20.86 4.15
CA ILE A 369 -0.95 -22.31 4.32
C ILE A 369 -1.40 -22.76 5.72
N SER A 370 -1.22 -21.94 6.75
CA SER A 370 -1.68 -22.25 8.11
C SER A 370 -3.21 -22.34 8.16
N LEU A 371 -3.89 -21.39 7.53
CA LEU A 371 -5.34 -21.40 7.39
C LEU A 371 -5.81 -22.64 6.60
N MET A 372 -5.15 -22.96 5.49
CA MET A 372 -5.48 -24.15 4.71
C MET A 372 -5.24 -25.44 5.48
N ASN A 373 -4.19 -25.50 6.30
CA ASN A 373 -3.90 -26.63 7.18
C ASN A 373 -5.05 -26.86 8.17
N LEU A 374 -5.64 -25.81 8.76
CA LEU A 374 -6.80 -25.96 9.64
C LEU A 374 -7.96 -26.67 8.93
N LEU A 375 -8.27 -26.26 7.70
CA LEU A 375 -9.32 -26.88 6.90
C LEU A 375 -8.99 -28.33 6.52
N THR A 376 -7.77 -28.60 6.04
CA THR A 376 -7.40 -29.94 5.56
C THR A 376 -7.26 -30.94 6.70
N MET A 377 -6.77 -30.51 7.87
CA MET A 377 -6.77 -31.33 9.08
C MET A 377 -8.20 -31.68 9.50
N GLU A 378 -9.12 -30.72 9.47
CA GLU A 378 -10.54 -30.99 9.72
C GLU A 378 -11.15 -31.95 8.67
N GLN A 379 -10.68 -31.92 7.43
CA GLN A 379 -11.09 -32.89 6.40
C GLN A 379 -10.41 -34.27 6.54
N GLY A 380 -9.51 -34.46 7.51
CA GLY A 380 -8.73 -35.70 7.66
C GLY A 380 -7.65 -35.89 6.60
N LYS A 381 -7.26 -34.84 5.87
CA LYS A 381 -6.26 -34.87 4.80
C LYS A 381 -4.83 -34.58 5.30
N GLY A 382 -4.68 -34.01 6.49
CA GLY A 382 -3.37 -33.63 7.05
C GLY A 382 -2.91 -32.23 6.65
N ARG A 383 -1.63 -31.91 6.88
CA ARG A 383 -1.02 -30.60 6.60
C ARG A 383 -0.36 -30.56 5.21
N PHE A 384 -0.11 -29.34 4.71
CA PHE A 384 0.63 -29.06 3.47
C PHE A 384 0.01 -29.63 2.18
N VAL A 385 -1.27 -30.02 2.24
CA VAL A 385 -1.99 -30.59 1.09
C VAL A 385 -2.40 -29.53 0.08
N MET A 386 -2.76 -28.32 0.55
CA MET A 386 -3.23 -27.22 -0.28
C MET A 386 -2.25 -26.03 -0.23
N MET A 387 -0.98 -26.30 -0.52
CA MET A 387 0.06 -25.27 -0.60
C MET A 387 0.08 -24.61 -1.98
N ASP A 388 -0.04 -23.28 -1.99
CA ASP A 388 -0.06 -22.49 -3.23
C ASP A 388 1.33 -22.33 -3.86
N ASP A 389 1.37 -22.00 -5.15
CA ASP A 389 2.61 -21.86 -5.89
C ASP A 389 3.49 -20.70 -5.45
N SER A 390 2.94 -19.67 -4.78
CA SER A 390 3.74 -18.56 -4.25
C SER A 390 4.52 -19.01 -3.02
N MET A 391 3.89 -19.78 -2.13
CA MET A 391 4.58 -20.44 -1.03
C MET A 391 5.66 -21.38 -1.57
N TRP A 392 5.35 -22.22 -2.57
CA TRP A 392 6.36 -23.05 -3.24
C TRP A 392 7.50 -22.21 -3.83
N GLY A 393 7.19 -21.11 -4.52
CA GLY A 393 8.19 -20.20 -5.07
C GLY A 393 9.17 -19.69 -4.01
N MET A 394 8.66 -19.31 -2.85
CA MET A 394 9.48 -18.91 -1.70
C MET A 394 10.37 -20.08 -1.22
N ILE A 395 9.78 -21.23 -0.87
CA ILE A 395 10.55 -22.33 -0.26
C ILE A 395 11.55 -23.00 -1.22
N LEU A 396 11.30 -22.93 -2.53
CA LEU A 396 12.21 -23.43 -3.54
C LEU A 396 13.35 -22.45 -3.87
N GLY A 397 13.36 -21.25 -3.27
CA GLY A 397 14.41 -20.25 -3.46
C GLY A 397 14.22 -19.33 -4.67
N LYS A 398 13.04 -19.35 -5.32
CA LYS A 398 12.77 -18.52 -6.51
C LYS A 398 12.64 -17.03 -6.20
N SER A 399 12.36 -16.68 -4.95
CA SER A 399 12.21 -15.29 -4.49
C SER A 399 13.44 -14.79 -3.71
N GLY A 400 14.50 -15.59 -3.62
CA GLY A 400 15.66 -15.34 -2.77
C GLY A 400 15.86 -16.43 -1.72
N LYS A 401 16.94 -16.30 -0.95
CA LYS A 401 17.36 -17.25 0.08
C LYS A 401 16.55 -17.06 1.35
N ILE A 402 15.98 -18.16 1.83
CA ILE A 402 15.32 -18.19 3.13
C ILE A 402 16.37 -18.21 4.25
N PRO A 403 16.16 -17.51 5.39
CA PRO A 403 17.14 -17.45 6.48
C PRO A 403 17.44 -18.82 7.12
N GLY A 404 16.40 -19.62 7.37
CA GLY A 404 16.48 -20.91 8.04
C GLY A 404 16.49 -22.11 7.09
N LYS A 405 16.56 -23.30 7.68
CA LYS A 405 16.46 -24.57 6.95
C LYS A 405 15.00 -24.91 6.70
N ILE A 406 14.70 -25.40 5.50
CA ILE A 406 13.40 -26.01 5.19
C ILE A 406 13.30 -27.38 5.85
N ASP A 407 12.14 -27.68 6.42
CA ASP A 407 11.88 -28.96 7.08
C ASP A 407 12.00 -30.15 6.11
N PRO A 408 12.59 -31.28 6.53
CA PRO A 408 12.69 -32.48 5.69
C PRO A 408 11.36 -32.94 5.09
N GLU A 409 10.24 -32.81 5.78
CA GLU A 409 8.90 -33.17 5.27
C GLU A 409 8.57 -32.38 3.99
N LEU A 410 8.86 -31.07 3.98
CA LEU A 410 8.60 -30.20 2.83
C LEU A 410 9.59 -30.47 1.69
N VAL A 411 10.84 -30.82 2.01
CA VAL A 411 11.84 -31.23 1.01
C VAL A 411 11.42 -32.53 0.32
N GLU A 412 10.93 -33.51 1.08
CA GLU A 412 10.40 -34.76 0.51
C GLU A 412 9.14 -34.54 -0.31
N LEU A 413 8.24 -33.66 0.15
CA LEU A 413 7.03 -33.28 -0.57
C LEU A 413 7.38 -32.60 -1.91
N ALA A 414 8.35 -31.70 -1.93
CA ALA A 414 8.84 -31.06 -3.15
C ALA A 414 9.32 -32.11 -4.16
N LYS A 415 10.15 -33.07 -3.71
CA LYS A 415 10.66 -34.17 -4.54
C LYS A 415 9.53 -35.03 -5.11
N LYS A 416 8.53 -35.41 -4.29
CA LYS A 416 7.36 -36.17 -4.74
C LYS A 416 6.54 -35.43 -5.79
N GLN A 417 6.51 -34.10 -5.74
CA GLN A 417 5.82 -33.24 -6.71
C GLN A 417 6.70 -32.84 -7.91
N GLY A 418 7.95 -33.34 -8.01
CA GLY A 418 8.87 -32.97 -9.08
C GLY A 418 9.30 -31.49 -9.04
N ARG A 419 9.28 -30.87 -7.87
CA ARG A 419 9.70 -29.48 -7.67
C ARG A 419 11.18 -29.42 -7.28
N GLU A 420 11.92 -28.50 -7.91
CA GLU A 420 13.36 -28.35 -7.72
C GLU A 420 13.70 -27.08 -6.94
N PHE A 421 14.62 -27.22 -5.98
CA PHE A 421 15.20 -26.09 -5.26
C PHE A 421 16.25 -25.41 -6.12
N THR A 422 16.35 -24.09 -6.01
CA THR A 422 17.35 -23.28 -6.70
C THR A 422 18.02 -22.32 -5.74
N ASP A 423 19.29 -22.00 -6.01
CA ASP A 423 20.03 -20.91 -5.35
C ASP A 423 20.47 -19.86 -6.38
N VAL A 424 19.84 -19.87 -7.56
CA VAL A 424 20.07 -18.84 -8.58
C VAL A 424 19.61 -17.50 -8.03
N ASP A 425 20.41 -16.47 -8.30
CA ASP A 425 20.05 -15.11 -7.96
C ASP A 425 18.85 -14.65 -8.81
N ALA A 426 17.73 -14.34 -8.16
CA ALA A 426 16.44 -14.15 -8.81
C ALA A 426 16.46 -13.02 -9.86
N HIS A 427 17.24 -11.95 -9.64
CA HIS A 427 17.30 -10.85 -10.59
C HIS A 427 17.98 -11.27 -11.91
N THR A 428 18.91 -12.23 -11.86
CA THR A 428 19.62 -12.74 -13.06
C THR A 428 18.75 -13.58 -14.00
N LEU A 429 17.56 -13.99 -13.54
CA LEU A 429 16.57 -14.69 -14.35
C LEU A 429 15.75 -13.74 -15.22
N LEU A 430 15.85 -12.42 -14.99
CA LEU A 430 15.12 -11.42 -15.73
C LEU A 430 15.98 -10.90 -16.88
N THR A 431 15.32 -10.64 -18.01
CA THR A 431 15.92 -9.94 -19.14
C THR A 431 15.50 -8.48 -19.10
N ASN A 432 16.36 -7.61 -19.64
CA ASN A 432 16.05 -6.19 -19.81
C ASN A 432 14.76 -6.02 -20.61
N ALA A 433 13.94 -5.05 -20.21
CA ALA A 433 12.58 -4.89 -20.74
C ALA A 433 12.26 -3.45 -21.20
N LEU A 434 13.13 -2.47 -20.97
CA LEU A 434 12.80 -1.08 -21.28
C LEU A 434 12.54 -0.84 -22.77
N ASP A 435 13.29 -1.48 -23.66
CA ASP A 435 13.14 -1.23 -25.11
C ASP A 435 11.77 -1.70 -25.64
N ASP A 436 11.18 -2.73 -25.06
CA ASP A 436 9.82 -3.17 -25.39
C ASP A 436 8.79 -2.11 -24.96
N PHE A 437 8.96 -1.50 -23.78
CA PHE A 437 8.07 -0.43 -23.31
C PHE A 437 8.23 0.86 -24.13
N LYS A 438 9.46 1.20 -24.56
CA LYS A 438 9.69 2.33 -25.46
C LYS A 438 8.96 2.15 -26.79
N LYS A 439 9.09 0.95 -27.37
CA LYS A 439 8.37 0.60 -28.59
C LYS A 439 6.86 0.72 -28.42
N GLU A 440 6.31 0.22 -27.31
CA GLU A 440 4.88 0.38 -27.00
C GLU A 440 4.47 1.85 -26.90
N MET A 441 5.29 2.71 -26.28
CA MET A 441 5.00 4.14 -26.21
C MET A 441 5.02 4.80 -27.60
N ASP A 442 6.01 4.47 -28.43
CA ASP A 442 6.13 5.00 -29.79
C ASP A 442 4.92 4.57 -30.65
N GLU A 443 4.50 3.30 -30.58
CA GLU A 443 3.34 2.76 -31.30
C GLU A 443 2.02 3.40 -30.87
N ASN A 444 1.88 3.73 -29.59
CA ASN A 444 0.70 4.39 -29.03
C ASN A 444 0.74 5.92 -29.11
N GLY A 445 1.84 6.51 -29.60
CA GLY A 445 2.05 7.96 -29.61
C GLY A 445 2.09 8.58 -28.21
N TRP A 446 2.57 7.83 -27.20
CA TRP A 446 2.72 8.33 -25.83
C TRP A 446 4.09 8.99 -25.64
N GLU A 447 4.09 10.18 -25.04
CA GLU A 447 5.32 10.86 -24.65
C GLU A 447 6.01 10.14 -23.48
N TYR A 448 7.34 10.13 -23.49
CA TYR A 448 8.19 9.53 -22.46
C TYR A 448 8.10 10.23 -21.10
N GLY A 449 7.52 11.44 -21.08
CA GLY A 449 7.42 12.27 -19.88
C GLY A 449 8.69 13.04 -19.58
N GLN A 450 8.60 13.97 -18.64
CA GLN A 450 9.76 14.68 -18.13
C GLN A 450 10.73 13.68 -17.48
N ASP A 451 12.02 13.72 -17.83
CA ASP A 451 13.04 12.83 -17.25
C ASP A 451 12.70 11.31 -17.39
N ASP A 452 11.97 10.90 -18.44
CA ASP A 452 11.49 9.52 -18.70
C ASP A 452 10.44 8.99 -17.69
N GLU A 453 9.73 9.89 -17.03
CA GLU A 453 8.74 9.58 -16.00
C GLU A 453 7.57 8.69 -16.46
N GLU A 454 7.05 8.90 -17.66
CA GLU A 454 5.94 8.11 -18.18
C GLU A 454 6.42 6.72 -18.61
N LEU A 455 7.63 6.63 -19.19
CA LEU A 455 8.28 5.35 -19.49
C LEU A 455 8.49 4.54 -18.20
N PHE A 456 8.93 5.21 -17.13
CA PHE A 456 9.09 4.56 -15.83
C PHE A 456 7.77 4.02 -15.28
N GLU A 457 6.70 4.80 -15.27
CA GLU A 457 5.40 4.35 -14.75
C GLU A 457 4.81 3.20 -15.59
N LEU A 458 4.95 3.25 -16.92
CA LEU A 458 4.58 2.13 -17.79
C LEU A 458 5.40 0.88 -17.48
N ALA A 459 6.73 1.00 -17.40
CA ALA A 459 7.60 -0.15 -17.17
C ALA A 459 7.43 -0.76 -15.76
N MET A 460 7.14 0.08 -14.76
CA MET A 460 6.94 -0.33 -13.38
C MET A 460 5.55 -0.94 -13.15
N HIS A 461 4.49 -0.30 -13.66
CA HIS A 461 3.10 -0.73 -13.46
C HIS A 461 2.31 -0.81 -14.78
N PRO A 462 2.64 -1.74 -15.69
CA PRO A 462 2.15 -1.69 -17.06
C PRO A 462 0.63 -1.70 -17.20
N GLU A 463 -0.06 -2.57 -16.47
CA GLU A 463 -1.52 -2.65 -16.52
C GLU A 463 -2.19 -1.42 -15.92
N GLN A 464 -1.69 -0.95 -14.77
CA GLN A 464 -2.24 0.22 -14.10
C GLN A 464 -2.01 1.49 -14.93
N TYR A 465 -0.84 1.63 -15.56
CA TYR A 465 -0.53 2.75 -16.44
C TYR A 465 -1.42 2.76 -17.69
N ARG A 466 -1.61 1.62 -18.37
CA ARG A 466 -2.54 1.51 -19.52
C ARG A 466 -3.96 1.88 -19.14
N ASN A 467 -4.43 1.44 -17.96
CA ASN A 467 -5.75 1.79 -17.44
C ASN A 467 -5.85 3.27 -17.05
N PHE A 468 -4.77 3.88 -16.59
CA PHE A 468 -4.68 5.32 -16.36
C PHE A 468 -4.79 6.08 -17.68
N LYS A 469 -3.99 5.72 -18.69
CA LYS A 469 -4.00 6.36 -20.02
C LYS A 469 -5.33 6.25 -20.75
N SER A 470 -6.05 5.14 -20.58
CA SER A 470 -7.38 4.95 -21.17
C SER A 470 -8.52 5.62 -20.40
N GLY A 471 -8.26 6.17 -19.21
CA GLY A 471 -9.29 6.72 -18.31
C GLY A 471 -10.08 5.65 -17.54
N GLN A 472 -9.85 4.37 -17.81
CA GLN A 472 -10.53 3.25 -17.14
C GLN A 472 -10.26 3.24 -15.63
N ALA A 473 -9.03 3.57 -15.20
CA ALA A 473 -8.68 3.65 -13.79
C ALA A 473 -9.53 4.70 -13.06
N LYS A 474 -9.71 5.89 -13.66
CA LYS A 474 -10.54 6.95 -13.08
C LYS A 474 -12.00 6.52 -12.97
N LYS A 475 -12.54 5.87 -14.01
CA LYS A 475 -13.90 5.31 -14.00
C LYS A 475 -14.08 4.30 -12.87
N ASN A 476 -13.15 3.37 -12.71
CA ASN A 476 -13.18 2.35 -11.65
C ASN A 476 -13.11 3.00 -10.26
N PHE A 477 -12.21 3.96 -10.07
CA PHE A 477 -12.05 4.68 -8.82
C PHE A 477 -13.34 5.41 -8.39
N LEU A 478 -13.97 6.13 -9.32
CA LEU A 478 -15.22 6.85 -9.03
C LEU A 478 -16.36 5.90 -8.67
N ALA A 479 -16.44 4.75 -9.33
CA ALA A 479 -17.41 3.71 -8.98
C ALA A 479 -17.16 3.12 -7.59
N ASP A 480 -15.90 2.80 -7.25
CA ASP A 480 -15.51 2.32 -5.93
C ASP A 480 -15.80 3.35 -4.83
N LEU A 481 -15.48 4.62 -5.08
CA LEU A 481 -15.77 5.72 -4.16
C LEU A 481 -17.27 5.89 -3.93
N GLN A 482 -18.07 5.86 -5.01
CA GLN A 482 -19.53 5.96 -4.88
C GLN A 482 -20.09 4.77 -4.09
N LYS A 483 -19.62 3.55 -4.35
CA LYS A 483 -20.01 2.36 -3.58
C LYS A 483 -19.66 2.50 -2.09
N ALA A 484 -18.48 3.05 -1.77
CA ALA A 484 -18.07 3.26 -0.38
C ALA A 484 -18.90 4.36 0.31
N LYS A 485 -19.24 5.43 -0.41
CA LYS A 485 -20.18 6.48 0.05
C LYS A 485 -21.55 5.88 0.36
N ASP A 486 -22.08 5.09 -0.56
CA ASP A 486 -23.38 4.43 -0.43
C ASP A 486 -23.41 3.47 0.76
N ALA A 487 -22.37 2.66 0.95
CA ALA A 487 -22.26 1.75 2.08
C ALA A 487 -22.25 2.48 3.42
N LYS A 488 -21.53 3.61 3.50
CA LYS A 488 -21.49 4.45 4.71
C LYS A 488 -22.85 5.09 4.97
N LEU A 489 -23.51 5.62 3.94
CA LEU A 489 -24.80 6.30 4.04
C LEU A 489 -25.96 5.32 4.38
N GLY A 490 -25.95 4.14 3.76
CA GLY A 490 -26.91 3.06 4.01
C GLY A 490 -26.84 2.45 5.40
N SER A 491 -25.71 2.63 6.12
CA SER A 491 -25.60 2.26 7.53
C SER A 491 -26.37 3.21 8.47
N THR A 492 -26.80 4.38 7.98
CA THR A 492 -27.41 5.44 8.78
C THR A 492 -28.85 5.81 8.39
N LEU A 493 -29.36 5.39 7.22
CA LEU A 493 -30.65 5.85 6.68
C LEU A 493 -31.51 4.69 6.17
N THR A 494 -32.84 4.85 6.25
CA THR A 494 -33.79 3.96 5.58
C THR A 494 -33.74 4.15 4.05
N PRO A 495 -34.14 3.16 3.22
CA PRO A 495 -34.10 3.28 1.75
C PRO A 495 -34.80 4.53 1.18
N ALA A 496 -35.89 4.97 1.81
CA ALA A 496 -36.61 6.19 1.42
C ALA A 496 -35.80 7.47 1.72
N GLN A 497 -35.18 7.54 2.90
CA GLN A 497 -34.33 8.66 3.29
C GLN A 497 -33.02 8.70 2.50
N LEU A 498 -32.50 7.53 2.09
CA LEU A 498 -31.31 7.42 1.26
C LEU A 498 -31.53 8.03 -0.12
N ALA A 499 -32.68 7.76 -0.75
CA ALA A 499 -33.05 8.34 -2.04
C ALA A 499 -33.28 9.85 -1.93
N GLU A 500 -33.97 10.30 -0.89
CA GLU A 500 -34.23 11.73 -0.66
C GLU A 500 -32.93 12.52 -0.38
N PHE A 501 -31.98 11.94 0.36
CA PHE A 501 -30.68 12.57 0.63
C PHE A 501 -29.75 12.57 -0.59
N LYS A 502 -29.68 11.46 -1.35
CA LYS A 502 -28.84 11.35 -2.55
C LYS A 502 -29.23 12.33 -3.66
N HIS A 503 -30.49 12.74 -3.71
CA HIS A 503 -31.02 13.60 -4.77
C HIS A 503 -31.45 14.99 -4.28
N ALA A 504 -31.14 15.37 -3.02
CA ALA A 504 -31.56 16.64 -2.43
C ALA A 504 -31.09 17.88 -3.22
N LYS A 505 -30.04 17.74 -4.04
CA LYS A 505 -29.48 18.81 -4.90
C LYS A 505 -29.38 18.41 -6.38
N ALA A 506 -29.96 17.28 -6.76
CA ALA A 506 -29.81 16.74 -8.11
C ALA A 506 -31.19 16.59 -8.78
N ASP A 507 -31.28 17.08 -10.02
CA ASP A 507 -32.47 16.92 -10.84
C ASP A 507 -32.44 15.57 -11.55
N ALA A 508 -33.59 14.90 -11.56
CA ALA A 508 -33.77 13.66 -12.30
C ALA A 508 -33.87 13.94 -13.81
N ILE A 509 -33.09 13.23 -14.61
CA ILE A 509 -33.34 13.09 -16.05
C ILE A 509 -34.32 11.95 -16.22
N VAL A 510 -35.51 12.27 -16.73
CA VAL A 510 -36.62 11.33 -16.82
C VAL A 510 -36.89 10.98 -18.28
N ALA A 511 -37.17 9.71 -18.55
CA ALA A 511 -37.54 9.22 -19.87
C ALA A 511 -38.85 9.87 -20.36
N PRO A 512 -38.84 10.69 -21.43
CA PRO A 512 -40.05 11.32 -21.96
C PRO A 512 -40.99 10.32 -22.66
N VAL A 513 -40.43 9.20 -23.13
CA VAL A 513 -41.12 8.14 -23.85
C VAL A 513 -40.63 6.77 -23.37
N ALA A 514 -41.45 5.73 -23.58
CA ALA A 514 -40.97 4.36 -23.43
C ALA A 514 -40.11 4.01 -24.66
N GLY A 515 -39.11 3.13 -24.51
CA GLY A 515 -38.26 2.75 -25.62
C GLY A 515 -36.96 2.08 -25.19
N GLN A 516 -36.01 2.01 -26.12
CA GLN A 516 -34.66 1.50 -25.87
C GLN A 516 -33.67 2.67 -25.81
N ILE A 517 -32.89 2.77 -24.73
CA ILE A 517 -31.96 3.90 -24.51
C ILE A 517 -30.61 3.70 -25.20
N PHE A 518 -30.03 4.78 -25.72
CA PHE A 518 -28.71 4.87 -26.32
C PHE A 518 -28.02 6.15 -25.85
N TRP A 519 -26.78 6.06 -25.33
CA TRP A 519 -26.09 7.22 -24.74
C TRP A 519 -25.59 8.24 -25.77
N GLU A 520 -24.98 7.78 -26.85
CA GLU A 520 -24.42 8.65 -27.90
C GLU A 520 -24.36 7.89 -29.23
N PHE A 521 -24.58 8.58 -30.35
CA PHE A 521 -24.32 8.09 -31.69
C PHE A 521 -23.12 8.86 -32.26
N GLN A 522 -22.00 8.20 -32.51
CA GLN A 522 -20.83 8.84 -33.10
C GLN A 522 -20.80 8.67 -34.63
N GLY A 523 -20.62 9.78 -35.35
CA GLY A 523 -20.23 9.83 -36.76
C GLY A 523 -21.37 9.94 -37.79
N GLU A 524 -21.06 10.59 -38.92
CA GLU A 524 -21.89 10.63 -40.14
C GLU A 524 -21.91 9.25 -40.85
N GLY A 525 -22.40 8.20 -40.18
CA GLY A 525 -22.69 6.91 -40.81
C GLY A 525 -21.71 5.74 -40.58
N GLU A 526 -20.87 5.75 -39.56
CA GLU A 526 -20.04 4.60 -39.17
C GLU A 526 -20.52 3.91 -37.89
N CYS A 527 -20.43 2.57 -37.81
CA CYS A 527 -20.78 1.77 -36.63
C CYS A 527 -19.70 1.87 -35.53
N GLN A 528 -19.67 2.98 -34.79
CA GLN A 528 -18.83 3.13 -33.59
C GLN A 528 -19.60 2.66 -32.32
N PRO A 529 -18.92 2.07 -31.32
CA PRO A 529 -19.54 1.72 -30.04
C PRO A 529 -20.00 2.99 -29.29
N ALA A 530 -21.24 2.99 -28.79
CA ALA A 530 -21.75 4.10 -27.96
C ALA A 530 -20.95 4.22 -26.65
N VAL A 531 -20.49 5.43 -26.33
CA VAL A 531 -19.76 5.69 -25.09
C VAL A 531 -20.76 6.00 -23.97
N GLU A 532 -20.78 5.18 -22.93
CA GLU A 532 -21.59 5.49 -21.74
C GLU A 532 -21.03 6.73 -21.02
N PRO A 533 -21.89 7.64 -20.53
CA PRO A 533 -21.43 8.75 -19.73
C PRO A 533 -20.83 8.24 -18.40
N PHE A 534 -19.94 9.04 -17.81
CA PHE A 534 -19.32 8.71 -16.52
C PHE A 534 -19.76 9.70 -15.44
N ILE A 535 -19.90 9.21 -14.21
CA ILE A 535 -20.20 10.05 -13.05
C ILE A 535 -19.14 11.14 -12.92
N GLY A 536 -19.57 12.39 -12.85
CA GLY A 536 -18.73 13.57 -12.80
C GLY A 536 -18.57 14.31 -14.12
N LYS A 537 -19.06 13.78 -15.24
CA LYS A 537 -19.12 14.50 -16.53
C LYS A 537 -19.99 15.75 -16.38
N GLU A 538 -19.51 16.89 -16.86
CA GLU A 538 -20.26 18.13 -16.92
C GLU A 538 -21.04 18.24 -18.23
N TYR A 539 -22.29 18.67 -18.12
CA TYR A 539 -23.18 18.97 -19.25
C TYR A 539 -23.58 20.44 -19.20
N LYS A 540 -23.63 21.11 -20.35
CA LYS A 540 -24.26 22.42 -20.46
C LYS A 540 -25.78 22.27 -20.54
N GLU A 541 -26.47 23.34 -20.22
CA GLU A 541 -27.92 23.43 -20.39
C GLU A 541 -28.30 23.10 -21.84
N GLY A 542 -29.17 22.10 -22.02
CA GLY A 542 -29.67 21.69 -23.32
C GLY A 542 -28.76 20.73 -24.12
N ASP A 543 -27.60 20.35 -23.61
CA ASP A 543 -26.76 19.33 -24.25
C ASP A 543 -27.53 18.01 -24.40
N ALA A 544 -27.31 17.27 -25.50
CA ALA A 544 -27.88 15.95 -25.67
C ALA A 544 -27.29 14.99 -24.61
N PHE A 545 -28.13 14.47 -23.73
CA PHE A 545 -27.71 13.55 -22.69
C PHE A 545 -27.75 12.09 -23.17
N CYS A 546 -28.85 11.68 -23.80
CA CYS A 546 -29.02 10.38 -24.42
C CYS A 546 -30.15 10.42 -25.47
N TYR A 547 -30.40 9.28 -26.10
CA TYR A 547 -31.43 9.06 -27.10
C TYR A 547 -32.29 7.85 -26.74
N ILE A 548 -33.57 7.88 -27.08
CA ILE A 548 -34.50 6.75 -26.85
C ILE A 548 -35.14 6.37 -28.19
N LEU A 549 -34.92 5.12 -28.63
CA LEU A 549 -35.68 4.55 -29.74
C LEU A 549 -37.09 4.21 -29.27
N ALA A 550 -38.05 5.01 -29.70
CA ALA A 550 -39.45 4.83 -29.34
C ALA A 550 -40.08 3.64 -30.10
N PRO A 551 -41.18 3.04 -29.59
CA PRO A 551 -41.89 1.94 -30.25
C PRO A 551 -42.38 2.24 -31.67
N TRP A 552 -42.54 3.53 -32.03
CA TRP A 552 -42.93 3.96 -33.37
C TRP A 552 -41.75 4.17 -34.33
N GLY A 553 -40.52 3.85 -33.90
CA GLY A 553 -39.34 3.77 -34.78
C GLY A 553 -38.52 5.05 -34.89
N GLU A 554 -38.82 6.08 -34.11
CA GLU A 554 -38.07 7.35 -34.09
C GLU A 554 -37.19 7.46 -32.85
N PHE A 555 -36.09 8.21 -32.97
CA PHE A 555 -35.22 8.55 -31.85
C PHE A 555 -35.64 9.85 -31.19
N GLU A 556 -35.95 9.78 -29.91
CA GLU A 556 -36.22 10.94 -29.07
C GLU A 556 -34.93 11.34 -28.34
N THR A 557 -34.50 12.60 -28.49
CA THR A 557 -33.33 13.11 -27.78
C THR A 557 -33.75 13.56 -26.38
N VAL A 558 -33.04 13.08 -25.37
CA VAL A 558 -33.23 13.50 -23.98
C VAL A 558 -32.15 14.53 -23.65
N PRO A 559 -32.50 15.81 -23.40
CA PRO A 559 -31.52 16.83 -23.07
C PRO A 559 -31.11 16.80 -21.59
N ALA A 560 -29.89 17.24 -21.29
CA ALA A 560 -29.45 17.64 -19.97
C ALA A 560 -30.10 18.99 -19.63
N ALA A 561 -31.36 18.93 -19.21
CA ALA A 561 -32.29 20.07 -19.18
C ALA A 561 -31.69 21.38 -18.65
N LEU A 562 -31.12 21.38 -17.43
CA LEU A 562 -30.57 22.57 -16.77
C LEU A 562 -29.02 22.59 -16.73
N GLY A 563 -28.37 21.61 -17.36
CA GLY A 563 -26.92 21.41 -17.24
C GLY A 563 -26.48 21.08 -15.80
N GLY A 564 -25.20 20.76 -15.66
CA GLY A 564 -24.59 20.42 -14.37
C GLY A 564 -23.77 19.15 -14.43
N LYS A 565 -23.41 18.65 -13.25
CA LYS A 565 -22.54 17.49 -13.08
C LYS A 565 -23.36 16.22 -12.93
N LEU A 566 -23.09 15.21 -13.77
CA LEU A 566 -23.73 13.90 -13.67
C LEU A 566 -23.33 13.22 -12.35
N VAL A 567 -24.29 12.90 -11.49
CA VAL A 567 -24.03 12.30 -10.16
C VAL A 567 -24.54 10.86 -10.02
N GLU A 568 -25.48 10.43 -10.85
CA GLU A 568 -25.97 9.06 -10.86
C GLU A 568 -26.49 8.64 -12.25
N ILE A 569 -26.31 7.37 -12.60
CA ILE A 569 -26.83 6.75 -13.83
C ILE A 569 -27.65 5.52 -13.44
N ASN A 570 -28.91 5.49 -13.86
CA ASN A 570 -29.89 4.46 -13.50
C ASN A 570 -30.30 3.56 -14.67
N ALA A 571 -29.93 3.94 -15.89
CA ALA A 571 -30.13 3.13 -17.10
C ALA A 571 -28.82 2.48 -17.58
N LYS A 572 -28.92 1.46 -18.43
CA LYS A 572 -27.78 0.85 -19.14
C LYS A 572 -27.94 1.02 -20.65
N GLN A 573 -26.85 1.10 -21.39
CA GLN A 573 -26.89 1.12 -22.86
C GLN A 573 -27.79 -0.01 -23.39
N GLY A 574 -28.74 0.32 -24.27
CA GLY A 574 -29.63 -0.65 -24.90
C GLY A 574 -30.71 -1.24 -23.99
N SER A 575 -30.87 -0.77 -22.75
CA SER A 575 -31.95 -1.24 -21.88
C SER A 575 -33.32 -0.68 -22.28
N LYS A 576 -34.38 -1.44 -22.00
CA LYS A 576 -35.77 -0.99 -22.19
C LYS A 576 -36.22 -0.18 -20.99
N ILE A 577 -36.73 1.01 -21.25
CA ILE A 577 -37.22 1.97 -20.26
C ILE A 577 -38.67 2.36 -20.56
N ARG A 578 -39.41 2.75 -19.54
CA ARG A 578 -40.78 3.26 -19.64
C ARG A 578 -40.77 4.78 -19.53
N LYS A 579 -41.82 5.41 -20.07
CA LYS A 579 -42.06 6.83 -19.84
C LYS A 579 -42.17 7.09 -18.33
N GLY A 580 -41.41 8.06 -17.82
CA GLY A 580 -41.37 8.39 -16.41
C GLY A 580 -40.26 7.69 -15.62
N ASP A 581 -39.53 6.73 -16.21
CA ASP A 581 -38.37 6.14 -15.55
C ASP A 581 -37.24 7.16 -15.42
N VAL A 582 -36.58 7.18 -14.27
CA VAL A 582 -35.40 8.03 -14.06
C VAL A 582 -34.20 7.38 -14.73
N ILE A 583 -33.60 8.08 -15.69
CA ILE A 583 -32.44 7.65 -16.46
C ILE A 583 -31.14 7.94 -15.70
N ALA A 584 -31.06 9.12 -15.08
CA ALA A 584 -29.87 9.63 -14.41
C ALA A 584 -30.24 10.81 -13.49
N TYR A 585 -29.28 11.29 -12.70
CA TYR A 585 -29.39 12.52 -11.91
C TYR A 585 -28.23 13.47 -12.21
N ILE A 586 -28.54 14.76 -12.38
CA ILE A 586 -27.56 15.84 -12.57
C ILE A 586 -27.65 16.80 -11.37
N GLU A 587 -26.52 17.01 -10.70
CA GLU A 587 -26.37 18.04 -9.66
C GLU A 587 -26.03 19.38 -10.33
N ARG A 588 -26.80 20.43 -10.02
CA ARG A 588 -26.57 21.77 -10.56
C ARG A 588 -25.26 22.32 -10.02
N ASN A 589 -24.55 23.09 -10.86
CA ASN A 589 -23.45 23.92 -10.37
C ASN A 589 -24.05 24.96 -9.41
N ALA A 590 -23.52 25.05 -8.18
CA ALA A 590 -23.95 26.05 -7.22
C ALA A 590 -23.65 27.45 -7.80
N GLU A 591 -24.65 28.34 -7.79
CA GLU A 591 -24.44 29.79 -8.01
C GLU A 591 -23.59 30.41 -6.90
#